data_AF-A0A8B6FVW6-F1
#
_entry.id   AF-A0A8B6FVW6-F1
#
_cell.length_a   1.000
_cell.length_b   1.000
_cell.length_c   1.000
_cell.angle_alpha   90.00
_cell.angle_beta   90.00
_cell.angle_gamma   90.00
#
_symmetry.space_group_name_H-M   'P 1'
#
loop_
_entity.id
_entity.type
_entity.pdbx_description
1 polymer ?
#
loop_
_entity_poly.entity_id
_entity_poly.type
_entity_poly.pdbx_seq_one_letter_code
_entity_poly.pdbx_strand_id
1 'polypeptide(L)'
;MWNRRKEPSDFTKKAMQHGTDNENNGVATIVGILLPVLHPDLKFYEEGCIIISSGGDLPFMIVSPDGSLRKGNSLESSQIAIEIKCPINQVHTRFPPRYLLQCLSEIESMDVDSLLYISWTKETQCLKLKGIKIYLEKQ
;
A
#
# COMPACT_ATOMS: atom_id res chain seq x y z
N MET A 1 18.61 0.42 26.55
CA MET A 1 18.23 -1.01 26.44
C MET A 1 17.08 -1.12 25.44
N TRP A 2 17.36 -1.47 24.19
CA TRP A 2 16.30 -1.89 23.26
C TRP A 2 15.86 -3.30 23.68
N ASN A 3 14.73 -3.37 24.37
CA ASN A 3 14.19 -4.60 24.92
C ASN A 3 13.84 -5.60 23.81
N ARG A 4 14.08 -6.88 24.10
CA ARG A 4 13.86 -8.08 23.27
C ARG A 4 12.69 -7.93 22.29
N ARG A 5 12.94 -8.16 21.00
CA ARG A 5 11.87 -8.36 20.00
C ARG A 5 10.96 -9.47 20.52
N LYS A 6 9.71 -9.13 20.84
CA LYS A 6 8.69 -10.13 21.19
C LYS A 6 8.36 -10.86 19.90
N GLU A 7 8.53 -12.18 19.90
CA GLU A 7 8.13 -13.02 18.77
C GLU A 7 6.67 -12.74 18.39
N PRO A 8 6.36 -12.60 17.08
CA PRO A 8 4.98 -12.49 16.64
C PRO A 8 4.16 -13.69 17.12
N SER A 9 2.92 -13.46 17.53
CA SER A 9 2.02 -14.56 17.91
C SER A 9 1.74 -15.46 16.71
N ASP A 10 1.35 -16.72 16.97
CA ASP A 10 0.98 -17.66 15.90
C ASP A 10 -0.15 -17.12 15.01
N PHE A 11 -1.10 -16.38 15.61
CA PHE A 11 -2.13 -15.68 14.85
C PHE A 11 -1.53 -14.62 13.91
N THR A 12 -0.56 -13.84 14.40
CA THR A 12 0.13 -12.83 13.57
C THR A 12 0.88 -13.49 12.43
N LYS A 13 1.62 -14.58 12.69
CA LYS A 13 2.33 -15.35 11.67
C LYS A 13 1.37 -15.90 10.60
N LYS A 14 0.23 -16.46 11.02
CA LYS A 14 -0.82 -16.91 10.10
C LYS A 14 -1.44 -15.77 9.30
N ALA A 15 -1.67 -14.61 9.91
CA ALA A 15 -2.19 -13.44 9.22
C ALA A 15 -1.20 -12.86 8.20
N MET A 16 0.08 -12.85 8.52
CA MET A 16 1.13 -12.46 7.57
C MET A 16 1.17 -13.41 6.38
N GLN A 17 1.22 -14.73 6.62
CA GLN A 17 1.22 -15.72 5.54
C GLN A 17 -0.03 -15.63 4.67
N HIS A 18 -1.21 -15.51 5.30
CA HIS A 18 -2.46 -15.31 4.59
C HIS A 18 -2.43 -14.05 3.71
N GLY A 19 -1.83 -12.97 4.21
CA GLY A 19 -1.56 -11.75 3.46
C GLY A 19 -0.79 -12.04 2.17
N THR A 20 0.39 -12.61 2.33
CA THR A 20 1.31 -12.97 1.24
C THR A 20 0.66 -13.91 0.21
N ASP A 21 -0.05 -14.93 0.66
CA ASP A 21 -0.68 -15.93 -0.22
C ASP A 21 -1.81 -15.35 -1.10
N ASN A 22 -2.35 -14.18 -0.74
CA ASN A 22 -3.53 -13.61 -1.38
C ASN A 22 -3.29 -12.24 -2.03
N GLU A 23 -2.14 -11.62 -1.81
CA GLU A 23 -1.80 -10.32 -2.40
C GLU A 23 -1.91 -10.33 -3.93
N ASN A 24 -1.44 -11.41 -4.57
CA ASN A 24 -1.58 -11.63 -6.01
C ASN A 24 -3.04 -11.62 -6.50
N ASN A 25 -3.99 -12.12 -5.70
CA ASN A 25 -5.41 -12.06 -6.01
C ASN A 25 -5.95 -10.63 -5.87
N GLY A 26 -5.43 -9.88 -4.89
CA GLY A 26 -5.65 -8.45 -4.76
C GLY A 26 -5.19 -7.69 -6.02
N VAL A 27 -3.96 -7.92 -6.45
CA VAL A 27 -3.39 -7.34 -7.68
C VAL A 27 -4.22 -7.74 -8.92
N ALA A 28 -4.58 -9.02 -9.06
CA ALA A 28 -5.41 -9.49 -10.17
C ALA A 28 -6.79 -8.82 -10.19
N THR A 29 -7.36 -8.55 -9.02
CA THR A 29 -8.63 -7.80 -8.88
C THR A 29 -8.45 -6.35 -9.33
N ILE A 30 -7.34 -5.69 -8.96
CA ILE A 30 -7.02 -4.33 -9.43
C ILE A 30 -6.93 -4.31 -10.94
N VAL A 31 -6.03 -5.12 -11.52
CA VAL A 31 -5.71 -5.08 -12.94
C VAL A 31 -6.86 -5.58 -13.81
N GLY A 32 -7.57 -6.63 -13.37
CA GLY A 32 -8.63 -7.27 -14.15
C GLY A 32 -9.99 -6.58 -14.05
N ILE A 33 -10.28 -5.90 -12.93
CA ILE A 33 -11.62 -5.36 -12.66
C ILE A 33 -11.60 -3.85 -12.45
N LEU A 34 -10.72 -3.34 -11.58
CA LEU A 34 -10.78 -1.93 -11.15
C LEU A 34 -10.14 -0.97 -12.13
N LEU A 35 -8.93 -1.29 -12.55
CA LEU A 35 -8.10 -0.45 -13.40
C LEU A 35 -8.79 -0.15 -14.74
N PRO A 36 -9.37 -1.13 -15.45
CA PRO A 36 -10.05 -0.87 -16.73
C PRO A 36 -11.25 0.08 -16.62
N VAL A 37 -11.88 0.17 -15.44
CA VAL A 37 -13.07 1.03 -15.22
C VAL A 37 -12.68 2.39 -14.66
N LEU A 38 -11.75 2.44 -13.70
CA LEU A 38 -11.43 3.66 -12.96
C LEU A 38 -10.33 4.48 -13.62
N HIS A 39 -9.34 3.82 -14.21
CA HIS A 39 -8.10 4.41 -14.73
C HIS A 39 -7.55 3.58 -15.91
N PRO A 40 -8.27 3.51 -17.05
CA PRO A 40 -7.95 2.59 -18.16
C PRO A 40 -6.61 2.87 -18.86
N ASP A 41 -6.03 4.05 -18.66
CA ASP A 41 -4.75 4.46 -19.22
C ASP A 41 -3.56 4.16 -18.29
N LEU A 42 -3.83 3.68 -17.07
CA LEU A 42 -2.79 3.32 -16.10
C LEU A 42 -2.52 1.83 -16.11
N LYS A 43 -1.30 1.49 -15.68
CA LYS A 43 -0.83 0.11 -15.49
C LYS A 43 -0.31 -0.05 -14.07
N PHE A 44 -0.49 -1.24 -13.51
CA PHE A 44 0.07 -1.60 -12.21
C PHE A 44 1.54 -2.02 -12.35
N TYR A 45 2.38 -1.57 -11.42
CA TYR A 45 3.77 -1.95 -11.27
C TYR A 45 4.04 -2.34 -9.82
N GLU A 46 4.74 -3.45 -9.59
CA GLU A 46 5.26 -3.82 -8.28
C GLU A 46 6.43 -2.90 -7.92
N GLU A 47 6.49 -2.45 -6.68
CA GLU A 47 7.60 -1.65 -6.18
C GLU A 47 8.54 -2.51 -5.31
N GLY A 48 9.83 -2.24 -5.43
CA GLY A 48 10.79 -2.72 -4.44
C GLY A 48 10.83 -1.83 -3.20
N CYS A 49 11.86 -2.02 -2.38
CA CYS A 49 12.13 -1.13 -1.27
C CYS A 49 12.62 0.24 -1.76
N ILE A 50 11.98 1.31 -1.30
CA ILE A 50 12.45 2.68 -1.46
C ILE A 50 13.21 3.06 -0.20
N ILE A 51 14.46 3.49 -0.38
CA ILE A 51 15.36 3.87 0.71
C ILE A 51 15.51 5.38 0.72
N ILE A 52 15.04 6.02 1.79
CA ILE A 52 15.20 7.46 2.02
C ILE A 52 16.45 7.65 2.89
N SER A 53 17.45 8.34 2.35
CA SER A 53 18.66 8.70 3.08
C SER A 53 18.55 10.12 3.65
N SER A 54 19.17 10.35 4.81
CA SER A 54 19.35 11.69 5.41
C SER A 54 20.75 12.28 5.17
N GLY A 55 21.52 11.71 4.23
CA GLY A 55 22.88 12.15 3.90
C GLY A 55 23.99 11.45 4.69
N GLY A 56 23.67 10.43 5.48
CA GLY A 56 24.64 9.52 6.13
C GLY A 56 24.58 8.08 5.59
N ASP A 57 25.42 7.20 6.15
CA ASP A 57 25.55 5.80 5.71
C ASP A 57 24.35 4.91 6.07
N LEU A 58 23.48 5.36 6.99
CA LEU A 58 22.31 4.62 7.43
C LEU A 58 21.03 5.17 6.79
N PRO A 59 20.12 4.28 6.34
CA PRO A 59 18.83 4.70 5.84
C PRO A 59 18.03 5.40 6.94
N PHE A 60 17.48 6.57 6.64
CA PHE A 60 16.57 7.28 7.54
C PHE A 60 15.22 6.57 7.60
N MET A 61 14.73 6.13 6.44
CA MET A 61 13.48 5.38 6.31
C MET A 61 13.60 4.38 5.16
N ILE A 62 12.96 3.23 5.32
CA ILE A 62 12.76 2.26 4.25
C ILE A 62 11.26 1.99 4.19
N VAL A 63 10.70 2.10 3.00
CA VAL A 63 9.30 1.76 2.72
C VAL A 63 9.24 0.79 1.55
N SER A 64 8.19 -0.01 1.51
CA SER A 64 7.97 -1.02 0.47
C SER A 64 6.48 -0.99 0.13
N PRO A 65 6.07 -0.06 -0.75
CA PRO A 65 4.69 -0.03 -1.25
C PRO A 65 4.37 -1.33 -1.97
N ASP A 66 3.13 -1.81 -1.90
CA ASP A 66 2.72 -3.01 -2.63
C ASP A 66 2.70 -2.79 -4.16
N GLY A 67 2.63 -1.53 -4.60
CA GLY A 67 2.80 -1.18 -6.00
C GLY A 67 2.56 0.30 -6.31
N SER A 68 2.51 0.61 -7.60
CA SER A 68 2.06 1.90 -8.12
C SER A 68 1.23 1.76 -9.40
N LEU A 69 0.44 2.79 -9.69
CA LEU A 69 -0.19 2.99 -10.98
C LEU A 69 0.57 4.05 -11.77
N ARG A 70 0.97 3.71 -12.99
CA ARG A 70 1.78 4.56 -13.87
C ARG A 70 1.13 4.66 -15.25
N LYS A 71 1.32 5.81 -15.90
CA LYS A 71 0.90 6.01 -17.29
C LYS A 71 2.02 5.59 -18.25
N GLY A 72 1.70 4.76 -19.23
CA GLY A 72 2.69 4.28 -20.20
C GLY A 72 3.70 3.32 -19.58
N ASN A 73 4.91 3.25 -20.16
CA ASN A 73 6.00 2.38 -19.68
C ASN A 73 7.08 3.19 -18.92
N SER A 74 6.77 4.43 -18.53
CA SER A 74 7.73 5.27 -17.82
C SER A 74 7.96 4.74 -16.42
N LEU A 75 9.23 4.47 -16.08
CA LEU A 75 9.62 4.10 -14.73
C LEU A 75 9.59 5.28 -13.76
N GLU A 76 9.47 6.52 -14.26
CA GLU A 76 9.76 7.74 -13.48
C GLU A 76 8.53 8.56 -13.08
N SER A 77 7.31 8.08 -13.35
CA SER A 77 6.10 8.84 -13.02
C SER A 77 5.02 7.95 -12.40
N SER A 78 5.28 7.52 -11.16
CA SER A 78 4.22 7.04 -10.28
C SER A 78 3.15 8.12 -10.15
N GLN A 79 1.88 7.75 -10.38
CA GLN A 79 0.77 8.68 -10.24
C GLN A 79 -0.04 8.40 -8.98
N ILE A 80 -0.15 7.12 -8.62
CA ILE A 80 -0.92 6.65 -7.47
C ILE A 80 -0.14 5.51 -6.84
N ALA A 81 0.20 5.61 -5.56
CA ALA A 81 0.73 4.49 -4.79
C ALA A 81 -0.38 3.46 -4.52
N ILE A 82 -0.02 2.18 -4.36
CA ILE A 82 -0.96 1.11 -4.03
C ILE A 82 -0.55 0.46 -2.72
N GLU A 83 -1.54 0.25 -1.85
CA GLU A 83 -1.41 -0.54 -0.63
C GLU A 83 -2.56 -1.55 -0.57
N ILE A 84 -2.22 -2.83 -0.45
CA ILE A 84 -3.11 -3.99 -0.47
C ILE A 84 -3.02 -4.71 0.87
N LYS A 85 -4.14 -4.80 1.58
CA LYS A 85 -4.27 -5.61 2.78
C LYS A 85 -5.24 -6.75 2.55
N CYS A 86 -4.80 -7.97 2.80
CA CYS A 86 -5.63 -9.16 2.76
C CYS A 86 -6.00 -9.65 4.17
N PRO A 87 -7.06 -9.13 4.83
CA PRO A 87 -7.45 -9.56 6.16
C PRO A 87 -8.09 -10.96 6.15
N ILE A 88 -7.82 -11.78 7.18
CA ILE A 88 -8.38 -13.14 7.31
C ILE A 88 -9.92 -13.13 7.38
N ASN A 89 -10.49 -12.22 8.18
CA ASN A 89 -11.89 -12.35 8.60
C ASN A 89 -12.87 -11.53 7.76
N GLN A 90 -12.55 -10.25 7.56
CA GLN A 90 -13.48 -9.32 6.94
C GLN A 90 -12.73 -8.20 6.24
N VAL A 91 -13.30 -7.74 5.14
CA VAL A 91 -12.85 -6.56 4.42
C VAL A 91 -12.90 -5.34 5.32
N HIS A 92 -11.95 -4.44 5.16
CA HIS A 92 -12.01 -3.15 5.81
C HIS A 92 -13.03 -2.26 5.08
N THR A 93 -14.23 -2.11 5.65
CA THR A 93 -15.27 -1.22 5.13
C THR A 93 -14.99 0.27 5.38
N ARG A 94 -14.04 0.54 6.28
CA ARG A 94 -13.48 1.87 6.57
C ARG A 94 -11.97 1.74 6.68
N PHE A 95 -11.25 2.78 6.32
CA PHE A 95 -9.79 2.81 6.44
C PHE A 95 -9.34 2.60 7.90
N PRO A 96 -8.54 1.57 8.21
CA PRO A 96 -8.06 1.34 9.57
C PRO A 96 -6.94 2.33 9.94
N PRO A 97 -7.08 3.16 11.00
CA PRO A 97 -6.11 4.20 11.33
C PRO A 97 -4.68 3.71 11.56
N ARG A 98 -4.49 2.44 11.94
CA ARG A 98 -3.18 1.82 12.14
C ARG A 98 -2.31 1.77 10.87
N TYR A 99 -2.91 1.87 9.68
CA TYR A 99 -2.18 1.92 8.40
C TYR A 99 -1.90 3.35 7.95
N LEU A 100 -2.39 4.38 8.66
CA LEU A 100 -2.28 5.77 8.21
C LEU A 100 -0.83 6.19 7.98
N LEU A 101 0.04 5.98 8.98
CA LEU A 101 1.44 6.37 8.88
C LEU A 101 2.20 5.56 7.83
N GLN A 102 1.85 4.28 7.64
CA GLN A 102 2.40 3.47 6.57
C GLN A 102 2.08 4.12 5.21
N CYS A 103 0.79 4.34 4.93
CA CYS A 103 0.36 4.92 3.65
C CYS A 103 0.92 6.34 3.43
N LEU A 104 0.98 7.19 4.48
CA LEU A 104 1.57 8.53 4.37
C LEU A 104 3.07 8.47 4.06
N SER A 105 3.79 7.48 4.61
CA SER A 105 5.21 7.31 4.32
C SER A 105 5.44 6.87 2.88
N GLU A 106 4.57 6.00 2.35
CA GLU A 106 4.60 5.58 0.94
C GLU A 106 4.31 6.75 -0.01
N ILE A 107 3.24 7.53 0.26
CA ILE A 107 2.89 8.75 -0.48
C ILE A 107 4.08 9.70 -0.58
N GLU A 108 4.69 10.03 0.57
CA GLU A 108 5.84 10.94 0.63
C GLU A 108 7.05 10.37 -0.11
N SER A 109 7.36 9.08 0.10
CA SER A 109 8.54 8.43 -0.49
C SER A 109 8.49 8.29 -2.01
N MET A 110 7.29 8.17 -2.57
CA MET A 110 7.06 7.94 -3.98
C MET A 110 6.80 9.24 -4.74
N ASP A 111 6.75 10.37 -4.04
CA ASP A 111 6.40 11.69 -4.57
C ASP A 111 5.08 11.66 -5.38
N VAL A 112 4.02 11.15 -4.74
CA VAL A 112 2.68 11.04 -5.34
C VAL A 112 1.65 11.83 -4.55
N ASP A 113 0.60 12.32 -5.22
CA ASP A 113 -0.50 13.04 -4.54
C ASP A 113 -1.48 12.12 -3.81
N SER A 114 -1.48 10.82 -4.13
CA SER A 114 -2.50 9.91 -3.62
C SER A 114 -2.05 8.45 -3.57
N LEU A 115 -2.70 7.71 -2.67
CA LEU A 115 -2.57 6.26 -2.53
C LEU A 115 -3.95 5.60 -2.59
N LEU A 116 -4.04 4.49 -3.32
CA LEU A 116 -5.21 3.63 -3.34
C LEU A 116 -5.02 2.49 -2.34
N TYR A 117 -5.73 2.58 -1.21
CA TYR A 117 -5.79 1.52 -0.22
C TYR A 117 -6.85 0.49 -0.59
N ILE A 118 -6.47 -0.78 -0.63
CA ILE A 118 -7.33 -1.88 -1.02
C ILE A 118 -7.35 -2.88 0.12
N SER A 119 -8.55 -3.22 0.59
CA SER A 119 -8.75 -4.37 1.44
C SER A 119 -9.35 -5.48 0.60
N TRP A 120 -8.70 -6.65 0.57
CA TRP A 120 -9.11 -7.78 -0.25
C TRP A 120 -9.30 -9.06 0.57
N THR A 121 -10.36 -9.78 0.29
CA THR A 121 -10.66 -11.16 0.70
C THR A 121 -11.30 -11.86 -0.50
N LYS A 122 -11.43 -13.20 -0.43
CA LYS A 122 -12.10 -13.99 -1.48
C LYS A 122 -13.54 -13.54 -1.79
N GLU A 123 -14.18 -12.85 -0.85
CA GLU A 123 -15.57 -12.42 -0.94
C GLU A 123 -15.72 -10.93 -1.34
N THR A 124 -14.63 -10.28 -1.78
CA THR A 124 -14.52 -8.81 -1.66
C THR A 124 -15.01 -7.98 -2.83
N GLN A 125 -15.66 -6.88 -2.44
CA GLN A 125 -16.01 -5.66 -3.17
C GLN A 125 -14.91 -4.59 -3.00
N CYS A 126 -14.58 -3.84 -4.05
CA CYS A 126 -13.60 -2.75 -3.99
C CYS A 126 -14.13 -1.50 -3.28
N LEU A 127 -13.31 -0.92 -2.39
CA LEU A 127 -13.49 0.43 -1.86
C LEU A 127 -12.53 1.40 -2.54
N LYS A 128 -13.07 2.34 -3.33
CA LYS A 128 -12.31 3.50 -3.82
C LYS A 128 -12.30 4.57 -2.73
N LEU A 129 -11.16 4.78 -2.08
CA LEU A 129 -10.95 6.00 -1.27
C LEU A 129 -10.76 7.19 -2.23
N LYS A 130 -11.81 7.97 -2.46
CA LYS A 130 -11.64 9.34 -2.97
C LYS A 130 -11.39 10.25 -1.78
N GLY A 131 -10.16 10.75 -1.65
CA GLY A 131 -9.81 11.83 -0.75
C GLY A 131 -9.79 11.45 0.72
N ILE A 132 -8.66 10.92 1.18
CA ILE A 132 -8.15 11.41 2.46
C ILE A 132 -7.58 12.81 2.15
N LYS A 133 -8.45 13.83 2.12
CA LYS A 133 -8.02 15.20 2.41
C LYS A 133 -7.86 15.28 3.92
N ILE A 134 -6.73 14.80 4.45
CA ILE A 134 -6.29 15.35 5.73
C ILE A 134 -5.74 16.72 5.36
N TYR A 135 -6.48 17.77 5.72
CA TYR A 135 -5.92 19.10 5.79
C TYR A 135 -4.84 19.05 6.87
N LEU A 136 -3.59 18.84 6.47
CA LEU A 136 -2.43 19.28 7.23
C LEU A 136 -2.12 20.68 6.72
N GLU A 137 -2.79 21.68 7.29
CA GLU A 137 -2.30 23.06 7.17
C GLU A 137 -0.90 23.10 7.79
N LYS A 138 0.11 23.44 6.99
CA LYS A 138 1.35 24.01 7.52
C LYS A 138 0.95 25.29 8.25
N GLN A 139 1.15 25.31 9.57
CA GLN A 139 1.30 26.59 10.29
C GLN A 139 2.63 27.23 9.88
#